data_AF-A0A7C6PNW9-F1
#
_entry.id   AF-A0A7C6PNW9-F1
#
_cell.length_a   1.000
_cell.length_b   1.000
_cell.length_c   1.000
_cell.angle_alpha   90.00
_cell.angle_beta   90.00
_cell.angle_gamma   90.00
#
_symmetry.space_group_name_H-M   'P 1'
#
loop_
_entity.id
_entity.type
_entity.pdbx_description
1 polymer ?
#
loop_
_entity_poly.entity_id
_entity_poly.type
_entity_poly.pdbx_seq_one_letter_code
_entity_poly.pdbx_strand_id
1 'polypeptide(L)'
;MRELRVNGQIRAREVRVIDTDGNQLGIMSVRDALRLAQERDLDLVEVAPSAYPPVCRIMNYGKFRYEQGKREREARKRQKVVDVKELSLTLKTAEHDLAIKTRNAQRILEQGDKVKMSVRFRGREIVHADLARRMLEGIARQLTAVGQVERPPVVEGRQLVMVIAPRPDLAERGGRAERPARSGQAARAAQTDRTEGADRAEQAPGRALEQEKVPVAAPVDGGAEVQAGEPASIEAGEIENAQDEDEPVGSQAVSQDRNG
;
A
#
# COMPACT_ATOMS: atom_id res chain seq x y z
N MET A 1 -13.98 0.03 -6.36
CA MET A 1 -15.10 -0.78 -5.85
C MET A 1 -15.99 -1.18 -7.02
N ARG A 2 -16.11 -2.46 -7.34
CA ARG A 2 -17.09 -2.92 -8.34
C ARG A 2 -18.45 -2.90 -7.67
N GLU A 3 -19.41 -2.23 -8.30
CA GLU A 3 -20.80 -2.25 -7.84
C GLU A 3 -21.43 -3.54 -8.35
N LEU A 4 -21.90 -4.36 -7.42
CA LEU A 4 -22.57 -5.62 -7.75
C LEU A 4 -24.05 -5.33 -7.93
N ARG A 5 -24.68 -6.01 -8.90
CA ARG A 5 -26.13 -5.94 -9.07
C ARG A 5 -26.78 -6.74 -7.97
N VAL A 6 -27.84 -6.18 -7.39
CA VAL A 6 -28.56 -6.78 -6.28
C VAL A 6 -30.05 -6.87 -6.57
N ASN A 7 -30.67 -7.94 -6.09
CA ASN A 7 -32.10 -8.18 -6.14
C ASN A 7 -32.69 -7.91 -7.55
N GLY A 8 -33.61 -6.96 -7.68
CA GLY A 8 -34.26 -6.60 -8.94
C GLY A 8 -33.35 -5.98 -10.02
N GLN A 9 -32.09 -5.69 -9.71
CA GLN A 9 -31.12 -5.23 -10.71
C GLN A 9 -30.57 -6.37 -11.58
N ILE A 10 -30.78 -7.62 -11.16
CA ILE A 10 -30.34 -8.82 -11.87
C ILE A 10 -31.27 -9.05 -13.06
N ARG A 11 -30.71 -9.02 -14.28
CA ARG A 11 -31.48 -9.13 -15.54
C ARG A 11 -31.48 -10.52 -16.16
N ALA A 12 -30.74 -11.47 -15.57
CA ALA A 12 -30.68 -12.84 -16.04
C ALA A 12 -32.03 -13.55 -15.88
N ARG A 13 -32.29 -14.58 -16.70
CA ARG A 13 -33.49 -15.44 -16.53
C ARG A 13 -33.23 -16.57 -15.54
N GLU A 14 -32.06 -17.19 -15.66
CA GLU A 14 -31.59 -18.27 -14.81
C GLU A 14 -30.27 -17.87 -14.17
N VAL A 15 -30.07 -18.28 -12.93
CA VAL A 15 -28.88 -17.99 -12.14
C VAL A 15 -28.45 -19.22 -11.36
N ARG A 16 -27.14 -19.36 -11.18
CA ARG A 16 -26.57 -20.35 -10.26
C ARG A 16 -26.52 -19.72 -8.87
N VAL A 17 -27.22 -20.32 -7.91
CA VAL A 17 -27.37 -19.75 -6.57
C VAL A 17 -26.46 -20.45 -5.56
N ILE A 18 -25.77 -19.65 -4.77
CA ILE A 18 -24.97 -20.08 -3.62
C ILE A 18 -25.63 -19.54 -2.36
N ASP A 19 -25.79 -20.39 -1.35
CA ASP A 19 -26.36 -20.02 -0.06
C ASP A 19 -25.37 -19.23 0.82
N THR A 20 -25.81 -18.77 1.99
CA THR A 20 -24.98 -18.05 2.97
C THR A 20 -23.80 -18.88 3.46
N ASP A 21 -23.99 -20.19 3.61
CA ASP A 21 -22.99 -21.13 4.13
C ASP A 21 -22.02 -21.61 3.03
N GLY A 22 -22.20 -21.14 1.79
CA GLY A 22 -21.40 -21.57 0.64
C GLY A 22 -21.95 -22.81 -0.08
N ASN A 23 -23.07 -23.36 0.37
CA ASN A 23 -23.75 -24.48 -0.29
C ASN A 23 -24.28 -24.07 -1.66
N GLN A 24 -24.07 -24.92 -2.67
CA GLN A 24 -24.59 -24.68 -4.02
C GLN A 24 -26.02 -25.21 -4.11
N LEU A 25 -26.99 -24.32 -4.31
CA LEU A 25 -28.40 -24.67 -4.48
C LEU A 25 -28.74 -25.04 -5.94
N GLY A 26 -27.75 -24.96 -6.83
CA GLY A 26 -27.89 -25.29 -8.24
C GLY A 26 -28.34 -24.10 -9.10
N ILE A 27 -28.87 -24.43 -10.29
CA ILE A 27 -29.37 -23.45 -11.26
C ILE A 27 -30.89 -23.34 -11.05
N MET A 28 -31.38 -22.11 -10.88
CA MET A 28 -32.80 -21.83 -10.72
C MET A 28 -33.19 -20.51 -11.39
N SER A 29 -34.49 -20.25 -11.46
CA SER A 29 -34.98 -18.97 -11.98
C SER A 29 -34.61 -17.82 -11.05
N VAL A 30 -34.39 -16.62 -11.59
CA VAL A 30 -34.14 -15.43 -10.75
C VAL A 30 -35.31 -15.17 -9.79
N ARG A 31 -36.54 -15.49 -10.19
CA ARG A 31 -37.72 -15.31 -9.32
C ARG A 31 -37.67 -16.20 -8.09
N ASP A 32 -37.30 -17.46 -8.25
CA ASP A 32 -37.15 -18.40 -7.13
C ASP A 32 -35.97 -18.01 -6.24
N ALA A 33 -34.86 -17.60 -6.84
CA ALA A 33 -33.69 -17.11 -6.11
C ALA A 33 -34.01 -15.86 -5.26
N LEU A 34 -34.80 -14.92 -5.80
CA LEU A 34 -35.25 -13.73 -5.09
C LEU A 34 -36.19 -14.08 -3.94
N ARG A 35 -37.13 -15.00 -4.17
CA ARG A 35 -38.05 -15.47 -3.12
C ARG A 35 -37.27 -16.13 -1.98
N LEU A 36 -36.29 -16.97 -2.28
CA LEU A 36 -35.47 -17.62 -1.26
C LEU A 36 -34.62 -16.63 -0.47
N ALA A 37 -34.12 -15.57 -1.11
CA ALA A 37 -33.42 -14.50 -0.43
C ALA A 37 -34.37 -13.73 0.52
N GLN A 38 -35.60 -13.45 0.08
CA GLN A 38 -36.64 -12.80 0.89
C GLN A 38 -37.10 -13.64 2.07
N GLU A 39 -37.30 -14.95 1.89
CA GLU A 39 -37.66 -15.90 2.95
C GLU A 39 -36.62 -15.94 4.09
N ARG A 40 -35.39 -15.48 3.82
CA ARG A 40 -34.27 -15.45 4.76
C ARG A 40 -33.90 -14.03 5.19
N ASP A 41 -34.66 -13.01 4.79
CA ASP A 41 -34.37 -11.59 5.04
C ASP A 41 -32.97 -11.15 4.56
N LEU A 42 -32.52 -11.70 3.42
CA LEU A 42 -31.22 -11.42 2.81
C LEU A 42 -31.36 -10.91 1.37
N ASP A 43 -30.25 -10.46 0.80
CA ASP A 43 -30.20 -10.00 -0.59
C ASP A 43 -29.64 -11.07 -1.53
N LEU A 44 -30.18 -11.13 -2.74
CA LEU A 44 -29.59 -11.87 -3.85
C LEU A 44 -28.56 -10.97 -4.54
N VAL A 45 -27.27 -11.31 -4.42
CA VAL A 45 -26.17 -10.49 -4.97
C VAL A 45 -25.50 -11.23 -6.12
N GLU A 46 -25.42 -10.60 -7.29
CA GLU A 46 -24.72 -11.14 -8.47
C GLU A 46 -23.21 -10.95 -8.31
N VAL A 47 -22.48 -12.03 -7.96
CA VAL A 47 -21.03 -11.99 -7.68
C VAL A 47 -20.19 -12.21 -8.94
N ALA A 48 -20.68 -12.99 -9.90
CA ALA A 48 -20.00 -13.27 -11.16
C ALA A 48 -20.96 -13.11 -12.36
N PRO A 49 -21.05 -11.90 -12.93
CA PRO A 49 -21.91 -11.63 -14.09
C PRO A 49 -21.38 -12.25 -15.39
N SER A 50 -20.09 -12.59 -15.45
CA SER A 50 -19.43 -13.13 -16.65
C SER A 50 -19.65 -14.64 -16.84
N ALA A 51 -20.23 -15.33 -15.86
CA ALA A 51 -20.50 -16.76 -15.95
C ALA A 51 -21.83 -17.04 -16.68
N TYR A 52 -21.93 -18.22 -17.31
CA TYR A 52 -23.16 -18.73 -17.91
C TYR A 52 -23.55 -20.06 -17.25
N PRO A 53 -24.64 -20.13 -16.45
CA PRO A 53 -25.47 -19.01 -15.96
C PRO A 53 -24.72 -18.10 -14.95
N PRO A 54 -25.11 -16.82 -14.80
CA PRO A 54 -24.51 -15.91 -13.83
C PRO A 54 -24.58 -16.45 -12.40
N VAL A 55 -23.54 -16.20 -11.60
CA VAL A 55 -23.49 -16.71 -10.23
C VAL A 55 -23.99 -15.64 -9.27
N CYS A 56 -25.03 -15.99 -8.52
CA CYS A 56 -25.62 -15.19 -7.47
C CYS A 56 -25.35 -15.86 -6.11
N ARG A 57 -25.08 -15.05 -5.09
CA ARG A 57 -24.95 -15.50 -3.71
C ARG A 57 -25.96 -14.77 -2.84
N ILE A 58 -26.63 -15.51 -1.97
CA ILE A 58 -27.54 -14.96 -0.96
C ILE A 58 -26.68 -14.44 0.20
N MET A 59 -26.71 -13.14 0.46
CA MET A 59 -25.95 -12.52 1.55
C MET A 59 -26.52 -11.15 1.90
N ASN A 60 -26.12 -10.59 3.05
CA ASN A 60 -26.46 -9.22 3.39
C ASN A 60 -25.54 -8.24 2.62
N TYR A 61 -26.10 -7.52 1.63
CA TYR A 61 -25.30 -6.64 0.78
C TYR A 61 -24.71 -5.45 1.55
N GLY A 62 -25.46 -4.89 2.50
CA GLY A 62 -25.01 -3.75 3.33
C GLY A 62 -23.77 -4.08 4.15
N LYS A 63 -23.78 -5.22 4.85
CA LYS A 63 -22.64 -5.72 5.63
C LYS A 63 -21.43 -6.01 4.74
N PHE A 64 -21.65 -6.70 3.62
CA PHE A 64 -20.59 -6.99 2.65
C PHE A 64 -19.93 -5.71 2.12
N ARG A 65 -20.72 -4.69 1.76
CA ARG A 65 -20.20 -3.39 1.28
C ARG A 65 -19.37 -2.68 2.36
N TYR A 66 -19.81 -2.74 3.62
CA TYR A 66 -19.06 -2.18 4.73
C TYR A 66 -17.73 -2.89 4.95
N GLU A 67 -17.72 -4.22 4.98
CA GLU A 67 -16.52 -5.04 5.16
C GLU A 67 -15.52 -4.86 4.01
N GLN A 68 -16.01 -4.86 2.78
CA GLN A 68 -15.18 -4.58 1.60
C GLN A 68 -14.62 -3.16 1.65
N GLY A 69 -15.42 -2.17 2.03
CA GLY A 69 -14.95 -0.80 2.21
C GLY A 69 -13.90 -0.68 3.33
N LYS A 70 -14.09 -1.39 4.44
CA LYS A 70 -13.12 -1.45 5.55
C LYS A 70 -11.81 -2.09 5.09
N ARG A 71 -11.89 -3.24 4.41
CA ARG A 71 -10.73 -3.95 3.85
C ARG A 71 -10.00 -3.12 2.80
N GLU A 72 -10.71 -2.47 1.89
CA GLU A 72 -10.11 -1.57 0.89
C GLU A 72 -9.41 -0.37 1.56
N ARG A 73 -10.02 0.22 2.60
CA ARG A 73 -9.39 1.31 3.38
C ARG A 73 -8.17 0.84 4.13
N GLU A 74 -8.22 -0.34 4.76
CA GLU A 74 -7.07 -0.93 5.44
C GLU A 74 -5.96 -1.29 4.46
N ALA A 75 -6.29 -1.89 3.32
CA ALA A 75 -5.34 -2.18 2.25
C ALA A 75 -4.69 -0.89 1.71
N ARG A 76 -5.48 0.16 1.49
CA ARG A 76 -4.96 1.47 1.05
C ARG A 76 -4.07 2.14 2.10
N LYS A 77 -4.38 1.99 3.39
CA LYS A 77 -3.53 2.48 4.49
C LYS A 77 -2.22 1.68 4.60
N ARG A 78 -2.27 0.38 4.36
CA ARG A 78 -1.11 -0.53 4.39
C ARG A 78 -0.26 -0.43 3.12
N GLN A 79 -0.84 0.00 2.00
CA GLN A 79 -0.12 0.21 0.76
C GLN A 79 0.94 1.31 0.96
N LYS A 80 2.21 0.91 0.92
CA LYS A 80 3.33 1.85 0.94
C LYS A 80 3.32 2.64 -0.37
N VAL A 81 3.04 3.94 -0.27
CA VAL A 81 3.20 4.87 -1.40
C VAL A 81 4.69 5.16 -1.50
N VAL A 82 5.32 4.65 -2.55
CA VAL A 82 6.71 4.94 -2.87
C VAL A 82 6.73 6.25 -3.66
N ASP A 83 7.19 7.32 -3.01
CA ASP A 83 7.30 8.63 -3.65
C ASP A 83 8.62 8.73 -4.44
N VAL A 84 8.61 9.42 -5.58
CA VAL A 84 9.83 9.72 -6.35
C VAL A 84 10.27 11.13 -5.99
N LYS A 85 11.39 11.25 -5.26
CA LYS A 85 11.98 12.56 -4.93
C LYS A 85 13.05 12.92 -5.94
N GLU A 86 12.98 14.15 -6.45
CA GLU A 86 13.94 14.66 -7.43
C GLU A 86 15.06 15.46 -6.75
N LEU A 87 16.32 15.13 -7.09
CA LEU A 87 17.51 15.86 -6.69
C LEU A 87 18.22 16.39 -7.92
N SER A 88 18.14 17.70 -8.12
CA SER A 88 18.82 18.37 -9.23
C SER A 88 20.23 18.85 -8.86
N LEU A 89 21.18 18.63 -9.76
CA LEU A 89 22.58 19.01 -9.73
C LEU A 89 22.93 19.90 -10.94
N THR A 90 24.05 20.62 -10.85
CA THR A 90 24.62 21.41 -11.95
C THR A 90 26.03 20.90 -12.25
N LEU A 91 26.55 21.09 -13.46
CA LEU A 91 27.91 20.61 -13.81
C LEU A 91 29.02 21.25 -12.96
N LYS A 92 28.79 22.46 -12.46
CA LYS A 92 29.75 23.23 -11.65
C LYS A 92 29.53 23.04 -10.14
N THR A 93 28.88 21.95 -9.71
CA THR A 93 28.65 21.68 -8.30
C THR A 93 29.97 21.40 -7.59
N ALA A 94 30.19 22.06 -6.45
CA ALA A 94 31.37 21.83 -5.61
C ALA A 94 31.33 20.45 -4.93
N GLU A 95 32.48 19.92 -4.55
CA GLU A 95 32.59 18.61 -3.89
C GLU A 95 31.76 18.53 -2.59
N HIS A 96 31.76 19.60 -1.80
CA HIS A 96 30.96 19.67 -0.57
C HIS A 96 29.45 19.54 -0.85
N ASP A 97 28.95 20.25 -1.86
CA ASP A 97 27.55 20.20 -2.26
C ASP A 97 27.16 18.82 -2.78
N LEU A 98 28.07 18.16 -3.52
CA LEU A 98 27.87 16.79 -4.00
C LEU A 98 27.75 15.80 -2.83
N ALA A 99 28.58 15.96 -1.79
CA ALA A 99 28.51 15.14 -0.58
C ALA A 99 27.18 15.34 0.17
N ILE A 100 26.70 16.58 0.30
CA ILE A 100 25.39 16.87 0.91
C ILE A 100 24.26 16.21 0.11
N LYS A 101 24.27 16.33 -1.21
CA LYS A 101 23.25 15.73 -2.09
C LYS A 101 23.28 14.20 -2.04
N THR A 102 24.46 13.60 -1.96
CA THR A 102 24.63 12.15 -1.81
C THR A 102 24.10 11.66 -0.47
N ARG A 103 24.41 12.34 0.64
CA ARG A 103 23.84 12.02 1.96
C ARG A 103 22.32 12.16 1.98
N ASN A 104 21.78 13.16 1.28
CA ASN A 104 20.33 13.32 1.17
C ASN A 104 19.69 12.20 0.34
N ALA A 105 20.31 11.81 -0.77
CA ALA A 105 19.88 10.66 -1.57
C ALA A 105 19.88 9.37 -0.73
N GLN A 106 20.93 9.13 0.06
CA GLN A 106 21.00 8.01 0.98
C GLN A 106 19.81 7.99 1.96
N ARG A 107 19.53 9.12 2.63
CA ARG A 107 18.39 9.22 3.56
C ARG A 107 17.04 8.95 2.89
N ILE A 108 16.88 9.38 1.64
CA ILE A 108 15.64 9.16 0.87
C ILE A 108 15.49 7.67 0.52
N LEU A 109 16.57 7.01 0.11
CA LEU A 109 16.59 5.59 -0.18
C LEU A 109 16.35 4.74 1.08
N GLU A 110 16.91 5.14 2.23
CA GLU A 110 16.66 4.50 3.52
C GLU A 110 15.20 4.63 3.99
N GLN A 111 14.52 5.73 3.64
CA GLN A 111 13.07 5.90 3.84
C GLN A 111 12.24 5.00 2.89
N GLY A 112 12.88 4.43 1.87
CA GLY A 112 12.27 3.57 0.87
C GLY A 112 11.52 4.34 -0.22
N ASP A 113 11.87 5.60 -0.44
CA ASP A 113 11.43 6.41 -1.57
C ASP A 113 12.44 6.28 -2.73
N LYS A 114 11.98 6.42 -3.98
CA LYS A 114 12.88 6.44 -5.15
C LYS A 114 13.52 7.80 -5.31
N VAL A 115 14.76 7.83 -5.79
CA VAL A 115 15.50 9.07 -6.05
C VAL A 115 15.70 9.22 -7.56
N LYS A 116 15.20 10.32 -8.11
CA LYS A 116 15.54 10.77 -9.46
C LYS A 116 16.63 11.83 -9.36
N MET A 117 17.84 11.52 -9.81
CA MET A 117 18.93 12.48 -9.90
C MET A 117 18.95 13.10 -11.30
N SER A 118 18.90 14.42 -11.37
CA SER A 118 18.94 15.16 -12.64
C SER A 118 20.10 16.14 -12.65
N VAL A 119 20.89 16.17 -13.73
CA VAL A 119 21.90 17.21 -13.97
C VAL A 119 21.38 18.10 -15.09
N ARG A 120 21.17 19.38 -14.81
CA ARG A 120 20.67 20.33 -15.81
C ARG A 120 21.83 20.96 -16.59
N PHE A 121 21.76 20.94 -17.91
CA PHE A 121 22.74 21.59 -18.80
C PHE A 121 22.29 23.00 -19.20
N ARG A 122 23.17 24.00 -19.05
CA ARG A 122 22.94 25.38 -19.52
C ARG A 122 23.62 25.62 -20.87
N GLY A 123 22.90 26.21 -21.82
CA GLY A 123 23.45 26.56 -23.14
C GLY A 123 24.09 25.38 -23.87
N ARG A 124 25.39 25.51 -24.16
CA ARG A 124 26.25 24.56 -24.88
C ARG A 124 26.89 23.49 -23.98
N GLU A 125 26.59 23.46 -22.69
CA GLU A 125 27.17 22.50 -21.73
C GLU A 125 26.82 21.03 -21.98
N ILE A 126 25.85 20.75 -22.88
CA ILE A 126 25.48 19.38 -23.26
C ILE A 126 26.67 18.60 -23.86
N VAL A 127 27.66 19.29 -24.44
CA VAL A 127 28.90 18.67 -24.94
C VAL A 127 29.74 18.04 -23.82
N HIS A 128 29.50 18.42 -22.56
CA HIS A 128 30.15 17.85 -21.38
C HIS A 128 29.26 16.84 -20.66
N ALA A 129 28.33 16.20 -21.38
CA ALA A 129 27.50 15.12 -20.85
C ALA A 129 28.33 13.98 -20.23
N ASP A 130 29.51 13.67 -20.79
CA ASP A 130 30.41 12.65 -20.24
C ASP A 130 30.91 12.98 -18.83
N LEU A 131 31.15 14.27 -18.53
CA LEU A 131 31.57 14.70 -17.20
C LEU A 131 30.41 14.54 -16.19
N ALA A 132 29.21 14.96 -16.59
CA ALA A 132 28.01 14.79 -15.78
C ALA A 132 27.69 13.31 -15.54
N ARG A 133 27.91 12.45 -16.55
CA ARG A 133 27.75 11.00 -16.46
C ARG A 133 28.70 10.40 -15.44
N ARG A 134 30.00 10.71 -15.51
CA ARG A 134 31.00 10.23 -14.55
C ARG A 134 30.68 10.67 -13.12
N MET A 135 30.17 11.89 -12.94
CA MET A 135 29.73 12.39 -11.64
C MET A 135 28.56 11.56 -11.08
N LEU A 136 27.52 11.32 -11.89
CA LEU A 136 26.38 10.49 -11.48
C LEU A 136 26.77 9.04 -11.20
N GLU A 137 27.66 8.46 -12.01
CA GLU A 137 28.21 7.12 -11.78
C GLU A 137 29.06 7.05 -10.49
N GLY A 138 29.78 8.13 -10.14
CA GLY A 138 30.46 8.27 -8.86
C GLY A 138 29.51 8.22 -7.67
N ILE A 139 28.40 8.98 -7.75
CA ILE A 139 27.35 8.98 -6.72
C ILE A 139 26.68 7.60 -6.64
N ALA A 140 26.36 6.97 -7.77
CA ALA A 140 25.74 5.65 -7.80
C ALA A 140 26.61 4.58 -7.11
N ARG A 141 27.93 4.65 -7.29
CA ARG A 141 28.88 3.76 -6.59
C ARG A 141 28.85 3.96 -5.08
N GLN A 142 28.79 5.20 -4.60
CA GLN A 142 28.67 5.49 -3.16
C GLN A 142 27.33 5.02 -2.59
N LEU A 143 26.26 5.05 -3.38
CA LEU A 143 24.91 4.64 -2.98
C LEU A 143 24.60 3.15 -3.19
N THR A 144 25.54 2.35 -3.69
CA THR A 144 25.34 0.90 -3.98
C THR A 144 24.99 0.09 -2.72
N ALA A 145 25.38 0.58 -1.54
CA ALA A 145 25.02 -0.03 -0.26
C ALA A 145 23.52 0.06 0.07
N VAL A 146 22.84 1.14 -0.35
CA VAL A 146 21.44 1.43 0.05
C VAL A 146 20.45 1.41 -1.11
N GLY A 147 20.93 1.53 -2.35
CA GLY A 147 20.08 1.61 -3.54
C GLY A 147 20.62 0.82 -4.74
N GLN A 148 19.71 0.49 -5.64
CA GLN A 148 19.98 -0.15 -6.92
C GLN A 148 19.61 0.82 -8.06
N VAL A 149 20.46 0.93 -9.06
CA VAL A 149 20.19 1.76 -10.24
C VAL A 149 19.11 1.07 -11.08
N GLU A 150 17.91 1.67 -11.12
CA GLU A 150 16.77 1.19 -11.93
C GLU A 150 16.90 1.71 -13.36
N ARG A 151 17.31 2.98 -13.50
CA ARG A 151 17.56 3.59 -14.80
C ARG A 151 18.96 4.22 -14.82
N PRO A 152 19.86 3.79 -15.73
CA PRO A 152 21.19 4.36 -15.84
C PRO A 152 21.13 5.84 -16.28
N PRO A 153 22.24 6.59 -16.19
CA PRO A 153 22.29 7.97 -16.65
C PRO A 153 21.97 8.08 -18.15
N VAL A 154 20.82 8.67 -18.48
CA VAL A 154 20.37 8.89 -19.87
C VAL A 154 20.12 10.38 -20.08
N VAL A 155 20.54 10.89 -21.23
CA VAL A 155 20.29 12.28 -21.62
C VAL A 155 18.84 12.41 -22.08
N GLU A 156 18.05 13.20 -21.36
CA GLU A 156 16.68 13.54 -21.70
C GLU A 156 16.60 15.05 -22.02
N GLY A 157 16.67 15.40 -23.31
CA GLY A 157 16.63 16.79 -23.75
C GLY A 157 17.81 17.62 -23.22
N ARG A 158 17.54 18.52 -22.27
CA ARG A 158 18.56 19.43 -21.68
C ARG A 158 19.01 19.00 -20.28
N GLN A 159 18.75 17.76 -19.90
CA GLN A 159 19.17 17.18 -18.62
C GLN A 159 19.69 15.77 -18.77
N LEU A 160 20.58 15.35 -17.88
CA LEU A 160 21.00 13.97 -17.71
C LEU A 160 20.28 13.41 -16.49
N VAL A 161 19.51 12.35 -16.65
CA VAL A 161 18.66 11.79 -15.60
C VAL A 161 19.09 10.36 -15.26
N MET A 162 19.15 10.06 -13.98
CA MET A 162 19.37 8.71 -13.43
C MET A 162 18.32 8.44 -12.35
N VAL A 163 17.81 7.21 -12.28
CA VAL A 163 16.83 6.81 -11.24
C VAL A 163 17.41 5.67 -10.42
N ILE A 164 17.42 5.87 -9.11
CA ILE A 164 17.87 4.90 -8.12
C ILE A 164 16.67 4.48 -7.28
N ALA A 165 16.45 3.18 -7.18
CA ALA A 165 15.46 2.57 -6.30
C ALA A 165 16.11 2.12 -5.00
N PRO A 166 15.40 2.15 -3.86
CA PRO A 166 15.89 1.57 -2.62
C PRO A 166 16.03 0.05 -2.79
N ARG A 167 17.02 -0.56 -2.14
CA ARG A 167 17.12 -2.02 -2.15
C ARG A 167 15.93 -2.63 -1.37
N PRO A 168 15.41 -3.79 -1.79
CA PRO A 168 14.23 -4.41 -1.16
C PRO A 168 14.45 -4.72 0.33
N ASP A 169 15.67 -5.07 0.73
CA ASP A 169 16.05 -5.35 2.13
C ASP A 169 15.97 -4.12 3.05
N LEU A 170 16.21 -2.92 2.52
CA LEU A 170 16.06 -1.66 3.25
C LEU A 170 14.65 -1.07 3.14
N ALA A 171 13.97 -1.31 2.01
CA ALA A 171 12.62 -0.79 1.77
C ALA A 171 11.61 -1.27 2.82
N GLU A 172 11.74 -2.50 3.32
CA GLU A 172 10.88 -3.04 4.38
C GLU A 172 11.14 -2.37 5.75
N ARG A 173 12.38 -1.95 6.03
CA ARG A 173 12.79 -1.38 7.33
C ARG A 173 12.34 0.07 7.52
N GLY A 174 12.34 0.87 6.45
CA GLY A 174 11.95 2.29 6.48
C GLY A 174 10.46 2.55 6.73
N GLY A 175 9.61 1.50 6.76
CA GLY A 175 8.15 1.61 6.92
C GLY A 175 7.63 1.62 8.36
N ARG A 176 8.47 1.34 9.38
CA ARG A 176 8.02 1.26 10.79
C ARG A 176 8.08 2.59 11.56
N ALA A 177 8.72 3.62 11.00
CA ALA A 177 8.72 4.95 11.59
C ALA A 177 7.46 5.70 11.10
N GLU A 178 6.52 5.94 12.01
CA GLU A 178 5.36 6.82 11.81
C GLU A 178 5.75 8.06 10.99
N ARG A 179 5.15 8.20 9.80
CA ARG A 179 4.98 9.53 9.21
C ARG A 179 3.96 10.23 10.10
N PRO A 180 4.31 11.21 10.95
CA PRO A 180 3.29 12.04 11.56
C PRO A 180 2.51 12.67 10.40
N ALA A 181 1.20 12.45 10.41
CA ALA A 181 0.29 13.12 9.51
C ALA A 181 0.67 14.60 9.52
N ARG A 182 1.07 15.16 8.37
CA ARG A 182 1.22 16.61 8.23
C ARG A 182 -0.16 17.20 8.48
N SER A 183 -0.38 17.56 9.73
CA SER A 183 -1.50 18.32 10.24
C SER A 183 -1.56 19.64 9.48
N GLY A 184 -2.78 20.01 9.12
CA GLY A 184 -3.07 21.25 8.41
C GLY A 184 -2.51 22.46 9.16
N GLN A 185 -1.66 23.21 8.49
CA GLN A 185 -1.42 24.61 8.79
C GLN A 185 -1.55 25.40 7.48
N ALA A 186 -2.80 25.73 7.17
CA ALA A 186 -3.16 26.76 6.20
C ALA A 186 -4.57 27.28 6.55
N ALA A 187 -4.76 27.77 7.78
CA ALA A 187 -5.98 28.50 8.17
C ALA A 187 -5.79 29.28 9.48
N ARG A 188 -4.75 30.12 9.61
CA ARG A 188 -4.70 31.20 10.61
C ARG A 188 -3.86 32.38 10.08
N ALA A 189 -4.49 33.22 9.29
CA ALA A 189 -4.03 34.59 9.00
C ALA A 189 -5.28 35.47 8.78
N ALA A 190 -5.89 35.89 9.89
CA ALA A 190 -6.87 36.97 9.91
C ALA A 190 -6.87 37.55 11.33
N GLN A 191 -5.98 38.51 11.58
CA GLN A 191 -6.00 39.32 12.80
C GLN A 191 -5.34 40.66 12.49
N THR A 192 -6.17 41.66 12.21
CA THR A 192 -6.06 43.09 12.49
C THR A 192 -7.44 43.64 12.09
N ASP A 193 -8.21 44.32 12.93
CA ASP A 193 -7.89 45.65 13.45
C ASP A 193 -9.08 46.12 14.35
N ARG A 194 -8.77 46.82 15.46
CA ARG A 194 -9.63 47.75 16.26
C ARG A 194 -10.91 47.19 16.93
N THR A 195 -11.26 47.44 18.20
CA THR A 195 -11.21 48.64 19.06
C THR A 195 -11.31 48.29 20.57
N GLU A 196 -10.97 49.29 21.39
CA GLU A 196 -10.81 49.38 22.84
C GLU A 196 -12.06 49.19 23.72
N GLY A 197 -11.85 48.98 25.04
CA GLY A 197 -12.64 49.66 26.08
C GLY A 197 -13.21 48.83 27.24
N ALA A 198 -12.64 49.03 28.44
CA ALA A 198 -13.22 49.01 29.79
C ALA A 198 -14.05 47.79 30.30
N ASP A 199 -13.64 47.15 31.39
CA ASP A 199 -14.04 47.57 32.75
C ASP A 199 -13.39 46.70 33.86
N ARG A 200 -13.18 47.32 35.02
CA ARG A 200 -12.47 46.79 36.20
C ARG A 200 -13.33 46.98 37.45
N ALA A 201 -13.75 45.89 38.08
CA ALA A 201 -14.14 45.70 39.51
C ALA A 201 -14.63 44.24 39.63
N GLU A 202 -14.55 43.44 40.70
CA GLU A 202 -14.45 43.67 42.14
C GLU A 202 -14.02 42.34 42.83
N GLN A 203 -13.83 42.39 44.15
CA GLN A 203 -13.08 41.51 45.04
C GLN A 203 -13.86 40.27 45.58
N ALA A 204 -13.15 39.13 45.67
CA ALA A 204 -13.01 38.16 46.80
C ALA A 204 -14.23 37.56 47.57
N PRO A 205 -14.07 36.52 48.43
CA PRO A 205 -13.22 35.31 48.39
C PRO A 205 -13.99 34.02 48.80
N GLY A 206 -13.34 32.84 48.78
CA GLY A 206 -13.91 31.66 49.47
C GLY A 206 -13.12 30.35 49.41
N ARG A 207 -12.46 30.04 50.54
CA ARG A 207 -12.16 28.69 51.12
C ARG A 207 -11.07 27.78 50.53
N ALA A 208 -9.91 27.87 51.18
CA ALA A 208 -9.27 26.83 51.99
C ALA A 208 -9.32 25.36 51.53
N LEU A 209 -8.15 24.83 51.15
CA LEU A 209 -7.72 23.48 51.48
C LEU A 209 -6.25 23.51 51.91
N GLU A 210 -6.03 23.03 53.13
CA GLU A 210 -4.75 22.93 53.81
C GLU A 210 -4.41 21.44 53.95
N GLN A 211 -3.10 21.18 54.00
CA GLN A 211 -2.42 20.00 54.54
C GLN A 211 -2.36 18.73 53.67
N GLU A 212 -1.35 17.89 53.81
CA GLU A 212 0.11 18.02 53.98
C GLU A 212 0.60 16.57 53.81
N LYS A 213 1.82 16.40 53.30
CA LYS A 213 2.46 15.10 53.07
C LYS A 213 2.90 14.46 54.37
N VAL A 214 2.79 13.13 54.49
CA VAL A 214 3.71 12.29 55.28
C VAL A 214 3.91 10.94 54.56
N PRO A 215 5.08 10.28 54.64
CA PRO A 215 5.64 9.47 53.54
C PRO A 215 5.92 7.97 53.89
N VAL A 216 6.51 7.27 52.90
CA VAL A 216 7.51 6.17 53.01
C VAL A 216 7.08 4.82 53.61
N ALA A 217 7.19 3.75 52.80
CA ALA A 217 8.14 2.63 52.98
C ALA A 217 7.72 1.37 52.18
N ALA A 218 8.64 0.86 51.36
CA ALA A 218 8.77 -0.56 50.99
C ALA A 218 9.57 -1.29 52.11
N PRO A 219 9.91 -2.60 52.06
CA PRO A 219 9.78 -3.60 50.97
C PRO A 219 9.40 -5.03 51.46
N VAL A 220 9.79 -6.04 50.66
CA VAL A 220 9.83 -7.53 50.84
C VAL A 220 8.58 -8.31 50.44
N ASP A 221 8.65 -9.56 49.98
CA ASP A 221 9.53 -10.41 49.15
C ASP A 221 8.72 -11.73 49.06
N GLY A 222 8.77 -12.46 47.96
CA GLY A 222 8.07 -13.75 47.87
C GLY A 222 7.63 -14.15 46.47
N GLY A 223 8.45 -14.97 45.82
CA GLY A 223 8.18 -15.53 44.50
C GLY A 223 7.12 -16.63 44.48
N ALA A 224 6.60 -16.88 43.27
CA ALA A 224 6.14 -18.18 42.83
C ALA A 224 6.21 -18.21 41.30
N GLU A 225 7.06 -19.10 40.79
CA GLU A 225 7.08 -19.58 39.41
C GLU A 225 5.73 -20.18 39.02
N VAL A 226 5.31 -19.97 37.77
CA VAL A 226 4.56 -20.99 37.02
C VAL A 226 4.83 -20.87 35.52
N GLN A 227 5.32 -21.97 34.98
CA GLN A 227 5.48 -22.30 33.56
C GLN A 227 4.15 -22.68 32.89
N ALA A 228 4.23 -22.78 31.56
CA ALA A 228 3.32 -23.45 30.62
C ALA A 228 2.09 -22.63 30.15
N GLY A 229 1.77 -22.54 28.87
CA GLY A 229 2.33 -23.22 27.70
C GLY A 229 1.80 -22.61 26.39
N GLU A 230 2.53 -22.90 25.32
CA GLU A 230 2.14 -22.73 23.91
C GLU A 230 0.79 -23.39 23.60
N PRO A 231 0.11 -22.89 22.56
CA PRO A 231 -0.52 -23.80 21.62
C PRO A 231 0.19 -23.73 20.27
N ALA A 232 0.92 -24.81 19.99
CA ALA A 232 1.50 -25.14 18.70
C ALA A 232 0.42 -25.43 17.65
N SER A 233 0.81 -25.09 16.44
CA SER A 233 0.19 -25.33 15.14
C SER A 233 -0.28 -26.77 14.94
N ILE A 234 -1.46 -26.93 14.34
CA ILE A 234 -1.90 -28.19 13.74
C ILE A 234 -1.59 -28.10 12.25
N GLU A 235 -0.57 -28.85 11.83
CA GLU A 235 -0.33 -29.25 10.45
C GLU A 235 -1.29 -30.37 10.07
N ALA A 236 -1.91 -30.25 8.89
CA ALA A 236 -2.48 -31.36 8.17
C ALA A 236 -1.80 -31.39 6.79
N GLY A 237 -0.92 -32.38 6.60
CA GLY A 237 -0.66 -32.95 5.28
C GLY A 237 -1.91 -33.69 4.79
N GLU A 238 -2.00 -34.29 3.61
CA GLU A 238 -1.05 -34.67 2.58
C GLU A 238 -1.96 -35.33 1.53
N ILE A 239 -1.97 -34.92 0.26
CA ILE A 239 -2.49 -35.79 -0.81
C ILE A 239 -1.64 -35.58 -2.07
N GLU A 240 -0.81 -36.59 -2.32
CA GLU A 240 -0.19 -36.95 -3.60
C GLU A 240 -1.22 -36.98 -4.74
N ASN A 241 -0.78 -36.65 -5.96
CA ASN A 241 -1.29 -37.40 -7.10
C ASN A 241 -0.19 -37.62 -8.15
N ALA A 242 0.05 -38.91 -8.36
CA ALA A 242 0.76 -39.60 -9.43
C ALA A 242 0.31 -39.10 -10.82
N GLN A 243 1.22 -38.93 -11.79
CA GLN A 243 1.65 -39.89 -12.83
C GLN A 243 0.55 -40.33 -13.82
N ASP A 244 1.00 -40.59 -15.05
CA ASP A 244 0.31 -41.07 -16.25
C ASP A 244 -0.36 -39.95 -17.08
N GLU A 245 -0.15 -39.78 -18.39
CA GLU A 245 0.15 -40.77 -19.44
C GLU A 245 1.09 -40.20 -20.53
N ASP A 246 1.97 -41.08 -20.99
CA ASP A 246 2.68 -41.06 -22.26
C ASP A 246 1.68 -41.29 -23.42
N GLU A 247 1.84 -40.62 -24.57
CA GLU A 247 1.51 -41.15 -25.91
C GLU A 247 1.89 -40.11 -27.00
N PRO A 248 2.85 -40.43 -27.89
CA PRO A 248 3.19 -39.59 -29.03
C PRO A 248 2.29 -39.90 -30.23
N VAL A 249 1.49 -38.92 -30.66
CA VAL A 249 0.72 -39.04 -31.92
C VAL A 249 1.58 -38.63 -33.11
N GLY A 250 1.87 -39.61 -33.99
CA GLY A 250 1.77 -39.38 -35.43
C GLY A 250 3.06 -39.45 -36.25
N SER A 251 3.52 -40.65 -36.54
CA SER A 251 4.17 -40.95 -37.82
C SER A 251 3.11 -41.29 -38.86
N GLN A 252 2.84 -40.42 -39.84
CA GLN A 252 2.36 -40.85 -41.15
C GLN A 252 2.95 -39.97 -42.25
N ALA A 253 3.52 -40.67 -43.22
CA ALA A 253 4.06 -40.18 -44.47
C ALA A 253 2.96 -39.54 -45.33
N VAL A 254 3.30 -38.43 -45.98
CA VAL A 254 2.76 -38.12 -47.31
C VAL A 254 3.91 -37.62 -48.18
N SER A 255 4.37 -38.53 -49.01
CA SER A 255 5.10 -38.28 -50.24
C SER A 255 4.16 -37.68 -51.29
N GLN A 256 4.73 -36.98 -52.29
CA GLN A 256 4.09 -36.40 -53.49
C GLN A 256 3.49 -35.00 -53.20
N ASP A 257 3.80 -33.92 -53.93
CA ASP A 257 3.97 -33.77 -55.37
C ASP A 257 4.77 -32.49 -55.75
N ARG A 258 5.58 -32.62 -56.81
CA ARG A 258 5.66 -31.76 -58.01
C ARG A 258 6.03 -30.26 -57.92
N ASN A 259 7.15 -29.98 -58.61
CA ASN A 259 7.23 -29.12 -59.80
C ASN A 259 7.30 -27.59 -59.61
N GLY A 260 8.43 -27.00 -60.01
CA GLY A 260 8.64 -25.56 -60.15
C GLY A 260 10.03 -25.12 -59.77
#